data_AF-A0A6H5L892-F1
#
_entry.id   AF-A0A6H5L892-F1
#
_cell.length_a   1.000
_cell.length_b   1.000
_cell.length_c   1.000
_cell.angle_alpha   90.00
_cell.angle_beta   90.00
_cell.angle_gamma   90.00
#
_symmetry.space_group_name_H-M   'P 1'
#
loop_
_entity.id
_entity.type
_entity.pdbx_description
1 polymer ?
#
loop_
_entity_poly.entity_id
_entity_poly.type
_entity_poly.pdbx_seq_one_letter_code
_entity_poly.pdbx_strand_id
1 'polypeptide(L)'
;MVPGDAPPAAQAGFGNREAVQQSPDARGSRCRVRSRLTPSLPSKAGAMWYSLPVPVTRGFETLFTFQITDHSRMCTEHTDPLFSRRLHSTCSVRGGDGLAFVLHRDPAEAEAVGGAGADMGYGGLRDSLAVELDHRYNPGADSGDLVYDHVGVHSGGPGGDNSALASTELAPPVAWDLADGEHHLVKDNGEGRRLGTLVVWLDDGIASDEPLLAVPLNLSVLLDLPQDEASYS
;
A
#
# COMPACT_ATOMS: atom_id res chain seq x y z
N MET A 1 22.55 46.05 20.58
CA MET A 1 22.71 45.36 19.29
C MET A 1 22.67 43.88 19.59
N VAL A 2 21.53 43.23 19.34
CA VAL A 2 21.35 41.79 19.57
C VAL A 2 21.75 41.07 18.28
N PRO A 3 22.54 39.99 18.33
CA PRO A 3 22.84 39.20 17.13
C PRO A 3 21.54 38.59 16.63
N GLY A 4 21.17 38.85 15.37
CA GLY A 4 20.02 38.25 14.75
C GLY A 4 20.26 36.76 14.52
N ASP A 5 19.34 35.94 15.03
CA ASP A 5 19.28 34.51 14.73
C ASP A 5 19.28 34.31 13.21
N ALA A 6 20.22 33.50 12.74
CA ALA A 6 20.18 33.00 11.36
C ALA A 6 18.88 32.21 11.17
N PRO A 7 18.17 32.37 10.04
CA PRO A 7 16.99 31.56 9.77
C PRO A 7 17.39 30.07 9.79
N PRO A 8 16.55 29.18 10.33
CA PRO A 8 16.85 27.75 10.37
C PRO A 8 17.12 27.24 8.95
N ALA A 9 18.13 26.37 8.83
CA ALA A 9 18.43 25.69 7.57
C ALA A 9 17.17 24.98 7.07
N ALA A 10 16.88 25.11 5.76
CA ALA A 10 15.77 24.40 5.14
C ALA A 10 15.97 22.89 5.32
N GLN A 11 15.14 22.26 6.15
CA GLN A 11 15.14 20.82 6.37
C GLN A 11 14.22 20.17 5.34
N ALA A 12 14.72 19.14 4.67
CA ALA A 12 13.89 18.30 3.81
C ALA A 12 13.05 17.37 4.70
N GLY A 13 11.75 17.34 4.47
CA GLY A 13 10.81 16.52 5.22
C GLY A 13 9.55 16.26 4.42
N PHE A 14 8.75 15.32 4.90
CA PHE A 14 7.44 15.03 4.33
C PHE A 14 6.39 15.90 5.02
N GLY A 15 5.48 16.47 4.24
CA GLY A 15 4.41 17.32 4.76
C GLY A 15 3.28 17.41 3.76
N ASN A 16 2.12 17.86 4.22
CA ASN A 16 0.98 18.12 3.35
C ASN A 16 1.39 19.04 2.20
N ARG A 17 0.92 18.74 0.98
CA ARG A 17 1.30 19.46 -0.25
C ARG A 17 1.13 20.98 -0.15
N GLU A 18 0.21 21.45 0.67
CA GLU A 18 -0.05 22.87 0.93
C GLU A 18 0.88 23.49 1.98
N ALA A 19 1.52 22.68 2.82
CA ALA A 19 2.34 23.09 3.96
C ALA A 19 3.86 23.10 3.67
N VAL A 20 4.31 22.51 2.56
CA VAL A 20 5.74 22.42 2.22
C VAL A 20 6.03 22.87 0.79
N GLN A 21 7.10 23.67 0.64
CA GLN A 21 7.58 24.14 -0.66
C GLN A 21 8.38 23.04 -1.36
N GLN A 22 8.04 22.75 -2.62
CA GLN A 22 8.72 21.72 -3.41
C GLN A 22 10.20 22.07 -3.60
N SER A 23 11.08 21.12 -3.29
CA SER A 23 12.51 21.27 -3.56
C SER A 23 12.78 21.16 -5.07
N PRO A 24 13.59 22.07 -5.65
CA PRO A 24 14.06 21.93 -7.02
C PRO A 24 15.04 20.75 -7.13
N ASP A 25 14.99 20.02 -8.24
CA ASP A 25 16.00 19.02 -8.57
C ASP A 25 17.31 19.68 -9.03
N ALA A 26 18.35 18.85 -9.24
CA ALA A 26 19.66 19.30 -9.68
C ALA A 26 19.69 20.02 -11.05
N ARG A 27 18.57 20.02 -11.79
CA ARG A 27 18.42 20.68 -13.10
C ARG A 27 17.47 21.89 -13.05
N GLY A 28 16.99 22.27 -11.86
CA GLY A 28 16.04 23.36 -11.69
C GLY A 28 14.61 23.01 -12.12
N SER A 29 14.33 21.75 -12.47
CA SER A 29 12.96 21.24 -12.58
C SER A 29 12.40 20.94 -11.20
N ARG A 30 11.09 21.07 -11.02
CA ARG A 30 10.45 20.62 -9.79
C ARG A 30 10.50 19.10 -9.77
N CYS A 31 10.98 18.49 -8.68
CA CYS A 31 10.88 17.05 -8.49
C CYS A 31 9.42 16.62 -8.73
N ARG A 32 9.19 15.49 -9.41
CA ARG A 32 7.86 14.87 -9.36
C ARG A 32 7.56 14.61 -7.89
N VAL A 33 6.52 15.24 -7.35
CA VAL A 33 6.15 15.16 -5.92
C VAL A 33 5.47 13.84 -5.65
N ARG A 34 6.23 12.74 -5.78
CA ARG A 34 5.77 11.38 -5.62
C ARG A 34 6.86 10.60 -4.92
N SER A 35 6.50 9.94 -3.83
CA SER A 35 7.35 8.93 -3.22
C SER A 35 7.30 7.68 -4.09
N ARG A 36 8.47 7.07 -4.34
CA ARG A 36 8.57 5.78 -5.02
C ARG A 36 9.10 4.78 -4.00
N LEU A 37 8.27 3.83 -3.61
CA LEU A 37 8.61 2.81 -2.62
C LEU A 37 9.58 1.76 -3.19
N THR A 38 9.43 1.43 -4.47
CA THR A 38 10.25 0.40 -5.13
C THR A 38 10.82 0.90 -6.47
N PRO A 39 12.08 0.56 -6.80
CA PRO A 39 12.55 0.69 -8.17
C PRO A 39 11.83 -0.33 -9.05
N SER A 40 11.75 -0.07 -10.36
CA SER A 40 11.14 -0.94 -11.36
C SER A 40 12.03 -2.16 -11.67
N LEU A 41 12.31 -2.97 -10.64
CA LEU A 41 13.13 -4.19 -10.68
C LEU A 41 12.38 -5.33 -9.97
N PRO A 42 12.63 -6.60 -10.34
CA PRO A 42 12.01 -7.74 -9.69
C PRO A 42 12.34 -7.84 -8.19
N SER A 43 11.36 -8.33 -7.40
CA SER A 43 11.52 -8.70 -5.99
C SER A 43 12.08 -7.56 -5.13
N LYS A 44 11.45 -6.39 -5.23
CA LYS A 44 11.76 -5.23 -4.41
C LYS A 44 10.63 -4.97 -3.45
N ALA A 45 10.99 -4.74 -2.19
CA ALA A 45 10.12 -4.22 -1.15
C ALA A 45 10.68 -2.89 -0.68
N GLY A 46 9.78 -2.02 -0.28
CA GLY A 46 10.10 -0.76 0.37
C GLY A 46 8.88 -0.26 1.10
N ALA A 47 9.11 0.44 2.20
CA ALA A 47 8.07 1.04 3.01
C ALA A 47 8.46 2.48 3.37
N MET A 48 7.49 3.28 3.81
CA MET A 48 7.73 4.67 4.19
C MET A 48 6.84 5.05 5.37
N TRP A 49 7.35 4.92 6.59
CA TRP A 49 6.55 5.16 7.80
C TRP A 49 6.57 6.61 8.27
N TYR A 50 5.49 7.02 8.95
CA TYR A 50 5.55 8.19 9.82
C TYR A 50 6.57 7.95 10.95
N SER A 51 7.46 8.92 11.16
CA SER A 51 8.54 8.81 12.15
C SER A 51 8.04 8.82 13.60
N LEU A 52 6.83 9.33 13.83
CA LEU A 52 6.19 9.35 15.14
C LEU A 52 4.94 8.46 15.10
N PRO A 53 4.76 7.60 16.11
CA PRO A 53 3.49 6.91 16.36
C PRO A 53 2.29 7.86 16.39
N VAL A 54 1.15 7.37 15.91
CA VAL A 54 -0.12 8.11 15.91
C VAL A 54 -1.20 7.31 16.64
N PRO A 55 -2.01 7.96 17.49
CA PRO A 55 -3.11 7.30 18.18
C PRO A 55 -4.22 6.91 17.19
N VAL A 56 -4.47 5.62 17.01
CA VAL A 56 -5.44 5.09 16.03
C VAL A 56 -6.74 4.59 16.66
N THR A 57 -6.76 4.29 17.96
CA THR A 57 -7.92 3.72 18.66
C THR A 57 -9.13 4.66 18.79
N ARG A 58 -8.92 5.96 18.50
CA ARG A 58 -9.99 6.97 18.44
C ARG A 58 -10.60 7.11 17.05
N GLY A 59 -10.22 6.26 16.11
CA GLY A 59 -10.48 6.38 14.69
C GLY A 59 -9.40 7.19 13.99
N PHE A 60 -9.15 6.85 12.73
CA PHE A 60 -8.24 7.54 11.83
C PHE A 60 -8.96 7.83 10.51
N GLU A 61 -8.43 8.74 9.70
CA GLU A 61 -8.85 8.92 8.32
C GLU A 61 -7.58 9.19 7.52
N THR A 62 -7.35 8.40 6.49
CA THR A 62 -6.27 8.53 5.53
C THR A 62 -6.84 8.70 4.13
N LEU A 63 -6.13 9.51 3.35
CA LEU A 63 -6.43 9.78 1.96
C LEU A 63 -5.10 9.88 1.23
N PHE A 64 -4.91 9.04 0.22
CA PHE A 64 -3.71 9.09 -0.61
C PHE A 64 -4.01 8.78 -2.07
N THR A 65 -3.12 9.26 -2.93
CA THR A 65 -3.13 8.94 -4.36
C THR A 65 -1.93 8.09 -4.69
N PHE A 66 -2.10 7.09 -5.55
CA PHE A 66 -1.00 6.30 -6.08
C PHE A 66 -1.13 6.16 -7.59
N GLN A 67 -0.06 5.67 -8.22
CA GLN A 67 -0.03 5.35 -9.64
C GLN A 67 0.96 4.21 -9.86
N ILE A 68 0.54 3.20 -10.59
CA ILE A 68 1.41 2.11 -11.02
C ILE A 68 2.05 2.48 -12.35
N THR A 69 3.38 2.42 -12.41
CA THR A 69 4.17 2.81 -13.60
C THR A 69 5.18 1.73 -13.96
N ASP A 70 5.71 1.77 -15.18
CA ASP A 70 6.72 0.82 -15.68
C ASP A 70 6.25 -0.64 -15.60
N HIS A 71 5.03 -0.91 -16.05
CA HIS A 71 4.43 -2.25 -16.01
C HIS A 71 5.31 -3.30 -16.68
N SER A 72 5.37 -4.49 -16.06
CA SER A 72 6.04 -5.64 -16.64
C SER A 72 5.28 -6.11 -17.86
N ARG A 73 5.98 -6.25 -19.00
CA ARG A 73 5.40 -6.80 -20.22
C ARG A 73 5.90 -8.22 -20.41
N MET A 74 5.04 -9.20 -20.16
CA MET A 74 5.33 -10.61 -20.41
C MET A 74 4.70 -11.02 -21.75
N CYS A 75 5.54 -11.35 -22.73
CA CYS A 75 5.11 -11.85 -24.03
C CYS A 75 5.37 -13.35 -24.14
N THR A 76 4.30 -14.13 -24.31
CA THR A 76 4.37 -15.56 -24.61
C THR A 76 4.39 -15.73 -26.12
N GLU A 77 5.43 -16.40 -26.64
CA GLU A 77 5.49 -16.77 -28.05
C GLU A 77 4.75 -18.09 -28.25
N HIS A 78 3.71 -18.06 -29.09
CA HIS A 78 3.03 -19.27 -29.52
C HIS A 78 3.71 -19.76 -30.80
N THR A 79 4.45 -20.86 -30.67
CA THR A 79 5.12 -21.54 -31.78
C THR A 79 4.35 -22.80 -32.18
N ASP A 80 4.30 -23.08 -33.47
CA ASP A 80 3.85 -24.37 -33.99
C ASP A 80 4.73 -25.51 -33.43
N PRO A 81 4.14 -26.55 -32.81
CA PRO A 81 4.90 -27.62 -32.15
C PRO A 81 5.62 -28.57 -33.12
N LEU A 82 5.25 -28.59 -34.41
CA LEU A 82 5.80 -29.50 -35.41
C LEU A 82 6.94 -28.87 -36.22
N PHE A 83 6.90 -27.56 -36.42
CA PHE A 83 7.84 -26.83 -37.28
C PHE A 83 8.59 -25.71 -36.55
N SER A 84 8.36 -25.53 -35.24
CA SER A 84 8.92 -24.44 -34.42
C SER A 84 8.73 -23.06 -35.05
N ARG A 85 7.69 -22.91 -35.90
CA ARG A 85 7.37 -21.65 -36.55
C ARG A 85 6.60 -20.79 -35.58
N ARG A 86 7.11 -19.58 -35.33
CA ARG A 86 6.44 -18.57 -34.53
C ARG A 86 5.13 -18.17 -35.22
N LEU A 87 3.99 -18.50 -34.63
CA LEU A 87 2.66 -18.21 -35.18
C LEU A 87 2.22 -16.79 -34.79
N HIS A 88 2.21 -16.53 -33.49
CA HIS A 88 1.87 -15.22 -32.93
C HIS A 88 2.50 -15.07 -31.54
N SER A 89 2.60 -13.83 -31.06
CA SER A 89 3.00 -13.54 -29.67
C SER A 89 1.84 -12.88 -28.95
N THR A 90 1.49 -13.43 -27.79
CA THR A 90 0.49 -12.84 -26.90
C THR A 90 1.23 -12.14 -25.78
N CYS A 91 1.12 -10.81 -25.71
CA CYS A 91 1.72 -10.03 -24.65
C CYS A 91 0.66 -9.64 -23.62
N SER A 92 0.94 -9.91 -22.35
CA SER A 92 0.23 -9.33 -21.21
C SER A 92 1.10 -8.24 -20.60
N VAL A 93 0.49 -7.09 -20.32
CA VAL A 93 1.06 -6.07 -19.45
C VAL A 93 0.50 -6.32 -18.07
N ARG A 94 1.36 -6.42 -17.06
CA ARG A 94 0.98 -6.64 -15.67
C ARG A 94 1.80 -5.70 -14.78
N GLY A 95 1.17 -5.08 -13.80
CA GLY A 95 1.89 -4.66 -12.60
C GLY A 95 2.46 -5.91 -11.89
N GLY A 96 3.55 -5.78 -11.12
CA GLY A 96 3.98 -6.82 -10.16
C GLY A 96 4.78 -6.24 -8.98
N ASP A 97 4.45 -6.43 -7.69
CA ASP A 97 3.43 -7.29 -7.05
C ASP A 97 2.25 -6.55 -6.36
N GLY A 98 2.45 -5.37 -5.75
CA GLY A 98 1.34 -4.51 -5.31
C GLY A 98 1.78 -3.32 -4.45
N LEU A 99 0.84 -2.74 -3.72
CA LEU A 99 1.02 -1.69 -2.71
C LEU A 99 0.13 -2.00 -1.49
N ALA A 100 0.52 -1.56 -0.29
CA ALA A 100 -0.36 -1.62 0.86
C ALA A 100 -0.33 -0.31 1.67
N PHE A 101 -1.48 0.06 2.23
CA PHE A 101 -1.55 0.98 3.37
C PHE A 101 -1.52 0.15 4.65
N VAL A 102 -0.61 0.48 5.57
CA VAL A 102 -0.37 -0.39 6.74
C VAL A 102 -0.38 0.42 8.02
N LEU A 103 -1.10 -0.09 9.02
CA LEU A 103 -0.95 0.26 10.43
C LEU A 103 -0.15 -0.86 11.09
N HIS A 104 0.92 -0.53 11.82
CA HIS A 104 1.69 -1.56 12.52
C HIS A 104 2.27 -1.10 13.85
N ARG A 105 2.60 -2.09 14.68
CA ARG A 105 3.42 -1.95 15.89
C ARG A 105 4.63 -2.90 15.90
N ASP A 106 5.15 -3.19 14.71
CA ASP A 106 6.33 -4.03 14.55
C ASP A 106 7.54 -3.53 15.39
N PRO A 107 8.31 -4.43 16.04
CA PRO A 107 9.49 -4.06 16.82
C PRO A 107 10.60 -3.32 16.05
N ALA A 108 10.62 -3.43 14.72
CA ALA A 108 11.54 -2.67 13.87
C ALA A 108 11.12 -1.20 13.68
N GLU A 109 9.95 -0.79 14.19
CA GLU A 109 9.44 0.59 14.16
C GLU A 109 9.53 1.20 12.75
N ALA A 110 10.10 2.40 12.61
CA ALA A 110 10.22 3.11 11.33
C ALA A 110 11.19 2.45 10.32
N GLU A 111 11.87 1.36 10.68
CA GLU A 111 12.72 0.57 9.77
C GLU A 111 12.04 -0.74 9.33
N ALA A 112 10.79 -0.98 9.75
CA ALA A 112 10.05 -2.18 9.42
C ALA A 112 9.83 -2.31 7.91
N VAL A 113 10.25 -3.41 7.29
CA VAL A 113 9.94 -3.72 5.89
C VAL A 113 9.71 -5.23 5.80
N GLY A 114 8.52 -5.61 5.36
CA GLY A 114 8.13 -7.00 5.16
C GLY A 114 8.73 -7.62 3.89
N GLY A 115 8.26 -8.84 3.59
CA GLY A 115 8.67 -9.61 2.43
C GLY A 115 8.40 -8.89 1.10
N ALA A 116 9.24 -9.13 0.10
CA ALA A 116 8.99 -8.68 -1.26
C ALA A 116 8.13 -9.69 -2.03
N GLY A 117 7.67 -9.33 -3.22
CA GLY A 117 6.82 -10.22 -3.99
C GLY A 117 5.37 -10.10 -3.54
N ALA A 118 4.69 -11.25 -3.43
CA ALA A 118 3.32 -11.35 -2.92
C ALA A 118 3.13 -10.68 -1.56
N ASP A 119 4.17 -10.63 -0.72
CA ASP A 119 4.09 -10.00 0.61
C ASP A 119 4.10 -8.46 0.58
N MET A 120 4.33 -7.83 -0.59
CA MET A 120 4.18 -6.38 -0.85
C MET A 120 4.83 -5.42 0.15
N GLY A 121 5.83 -5.87 0.89
CA GLY A 121 6.52 -5.09 1.92
C GLY A 121 5.81 -5.06 3.29
N TYR A 122 4.69 -5.78 3.46
CA TYR A 122 4.01 -5.90 4.75
C TYR A 122 3.97 -7.35 5.30
N GLY A 123 4.14 -8.36 4.46
CA GLY A 123 4.20 -9.75 4.91
C GLY A 123 5.35 -9.97 5.89
N GLY A 124 5.06 -10.61 7.02
CA GLY A 124 5.97 -10.77 8.15
C GLY A 124 5.93 -9.65 9.19
N LEU A 125 5.24 -8.52 8.92
CA LEU A 125 5.12 -7.45 9.91
C LEU A 125 4.18 -7.89 11.04
N ARG A 126 4.66 -7.71 12.28
CA ARG A 126 3.93 -8.06 13.49
C ARG A 126 2.96 -6.96 13.88
N ASP A 127 1.86 -7.37 14.51
CA ASP A 127 0.86 -6.46 15.06
C ASP A 127 0.47 -5.41 14.00
N SER A 128 0.06 -5.90 12.83
CA SER A 128 -0.26 -5.06 11.69
C SER A 128 -1.63 -5.33 11.08
N LEU A 129 -2.18 -4.27 10.50
CA LEU A 129 -3.36 -4.27 9.64
C LEU A 129 -2.92 -3.68 8.29
N ALA A 130 -3.13 -4.42 7.21
CA ALA A 130 -2.79 -3.98 5.86
C ALA A 130 -4.08 -3.88 5.02
N VAL A 131 -4.26 -2.76 4.35
CA VAL A 131 -5.17 -2.64 3.20
C VAL A 131 -4.31 -2.85 1.96
N GLU A 132 -4.49 -4.00 1.35
CA GLU A 132 -3.73 -4.47 0.21
C GLU A 132 -4.35 -3.97 -1.10
N LEU A 133 -3.48 -3.57 -2.03
CA LEU A 133 -3.79 -3.18 -3.41
C LEU A 133 -2.95 -4.11 -4.30
N ASP A 134 -3.47 -5.30 -4.56
CA ASP A 134 -2.79 -6.38 -5.27
C ASP A 134 -3.07 -6.30 -6.77
N HIS A 135 -2.02 -6.37 -7.60
CA HIS A 135 -2.13 -6.40 -9.06
C HIS A 135 -1.54 -7.67 -9.69
N ARG A 136 -1.18 -8.65 -8.88
CA ARG A 136 -0.46 -9.85 -9.30
C ARG A 136 -1.04 -11.11 -8.69
N TYR A 137 -1.81 -11.80 -9.51
CA TYR A 137 -2.19 -13.18 -9.23
C TYR A 137 -0.98 -14.12 -8.96
N ASN A 138 -0.90 -14.57 -7.72
CA ASN A 138 -0.01 -15.52 -7.08
C ASN A 138 -0.78 -16.84 -6.79
N PRO A 139 -0.82 -17.79 -7.75
CA PRO A 139 -1.57 -19.03 -7.57
C PRO A 139 -1.02 -19.88 -6.43
N GLY A 140 -1.88 -20.23 -5.48
CA GLY A 140 -1.57 -21.15 -4.38
C GLY A 140 -2.84 -21.53 -3.63
N ALA A 141 -2.92 -22.76 -3.10
CA ALA A 141 -4.12 -23.26 -2.42
C ALA A 141 -4.52 -22.40 -1.20
N ASP A 142 -3.55 -21.72 -0.59
CA ASP A 142 -3.73 -20.90 0.62
C ASP A 142 -3.64 -19.39 0.35
N SER A 143 -3.55 -18.97 -0.92
CA SER A 143 -3.35 -17.54 -1.28
C SER A 143 -4.58 -16.67 -1.01
N GLY A 144 -5.79 -17.14 -1.31
CA GLY A 144 -7.00 -16.30 -1.29
C GLY A 144 -7.11 -15.34 -2.49
N ASP A 145 -6.08 -15.32 -3.32
CA ASP A 145 -5.84 -14.34 -4.36
C ASP A 145 -6.75 -14.50 -5.60
N LEU A 146 -7.16 -13.37 -6.18
CA LEU A 146 -7.99 -13.28 -7.36
C LEU A 146 -7.16 -13.23 -8.65
N VAL A 147 -7.72 -13.79 -9.72
CA VAL A 147 -7.09 -13.70 -11.06
C VAL A 147 -7.05 -12.27 -11.63
N TYR A 148 -7.75 -11.34 -10.98
CA TYR A 148 -7.81 -9.92 -11.30
C TYR A 148 -7.15 -9.12 -10.17
N ASP A 149 -6.68 -7.93 -10.52
CA ASP A 149 -6.30 -6.90 -9.54
C ASP A 149 -7.42 -6.73 -8.50
N HIS A 150 -7.04 -6.59 -7.23
CA HIS A 150 -8.00 -6.59 -6.13
C HIS A 150 -7.53 -5.81 -4.91
N VAL A 151 -8.50 -5.49 -4.05
CA VAL A 151 -8.29 -4.85 -2.76
C VAL A 151 -8.63 -5.84 -1.65
N GLY A 152 -7.68 -6.08 -0.75
CA GLY A 152 -7.76 -7.01 0.38
C GLY A 152 -7.55 -6.31 1.72
N VAL A 153 -7.96 -6.94 2.82
CA VAL A 153 -7.67 -6.44 4.18
C VAL A 153 -7.13 -7.58 5.03
N HIS A 154 -5.91 -7.43 5.53
CA HIS A 154 -5.14 -8.49 6.18
C HIS A 154 -4.67 -8.11 7.57
N SER A 155 -4.74 -9.03 8.52
CA SER A 155 -4.09 -8.93 9.83
C SER A 155 -3.69 -10.31 10.36
N GLY A 156 -2.47 -10.41 10.89
CA GLY A 156 -2.01 -11.59 11.63
C GLY A 156 -2.59 -11.72 13.04
N GLY A 157 -3.35 -10.73 13.51
CA GLY A 157 -3.83 -10.64 14.88
C GLY A 157 -2.72 -10.31 15.90
N PRO A 158 -3.06 -10.23 17.21
CA PRO A 158 -2.13 -9.77 18.24
C PRO A 158 -0.89 -10.65 18.35
N GLY A 159 0.28 -10.03 18.22
CA GLY A 159 1.59 -10.66 18.23
C GLY A 159 1.87 -11.57 17.04
N GLY A 160 0.95 -11.69 16.08
CA GLY A 160 1.07 -12.53 14.89
C GLY A 160 1.72 -11.81 13.72
N ASP A 161 2.34 -12.58 12.83
CA ASP A 161 2.92 -12.10 11.59
C ASP A 161 1.81 -11.96 10.54
N ASN A 162 1.77 -10.84 9.83
CA ASN A 162 0.83 -10.63 8.74
C ASN A 162 1.32 -11.26 7.43
N SER A 163 0.46 -11.45 6.45
CA SER A 163 0.81 -12.01 5.13
C SER A 163 -0.28 -11.70 4.10
N ALA A 164 0.05 -11.85 2.82
CA ALA A 164 -0.90 -11.82 1.70
C ALA A 164 -1.59 -13.18 1.47
N LEU A 165 -1.81 -13.95 2.55
CA LEU A 165 -2.45 -15.26 2.46
C LEU A 165 -3.87 -15.18 3.00
N ALA A 166 -4.74 -16.08 2.54
CA ALA A 166 -6.12 -16.21 3.02
C ALA A 166 -6.21 -16.44 4.54
N SER A 167 -5.14 -16.91 5.19
CA SER A 167 -5.11 -17.16 6.63
C SER A 167 -5.13 -15.89 7.48
N THR A 168 -4.74 -14.75 6.92
CA THR A 168 -4.70 -13.44 7.60
C THR A 168 -5.75 -12.48 7.04
N GLU A 169 -6.51 -12.90 6.03
CA GLU A 169 -7.56 -12.10 5.39
C GLU A 169 -8.78 -11.92 6.30
N LEU A 170 -9.24 -10.68 6.45
CA LEU A 170 -10.36 -10.30 7.33
C LEU A 170 -11.71 -10.29 6.61
N ALA A 171 -11.72 -10.14 5.29
CA ALA A 171 -12.90 -10.16 4.44
C ALA A 171 -12.52 -10.56 3.01
N PRO A 172 -13.42 -11.19 2.24
CA PRO A 172 -13.12 -11.55 0.86
C PRO A 172 -12.65 -10.35 0.03
N PRO A 173 -11.71 -10.55 -0.91
CA PRO A 173 -11.11 -9.45 -1.65
C PRO A 173 -12.07 -8.95 -2.72
N VAL A 174 -11.98 -7.65 -3.03
CA VAL A 174 -12.84 -7.00 -4.02
C VAL A 174 -12.03 -6.66 -5.26
N ALA A 175 -12.42 -7.20 -6.41
CA ALA A 175 -11.74 -6.94 -7.66
C ALA A 175 -11.90 -5.47 -8.10
N TRP A 176 -10.79 -4.85 -8.54
CA TRP A 176 -10.75 -3.51 -9.10
C TRP A 176 -9.57 -3.36 -10.04
N ASP A 177 -9.71 -2.64 -11.15
CA ASP A 177 -8.60 -2.42 -12.08
C ASP A 177 -7.64 -1.36 -11.50
N LEU A 178 -6.50 -1.82 -10.98
CA LEU A 178 -5.52 -0.97 -10.26
C LEU A 178 -4.29 -0.66 -11.12
N ALA A 179 -3.97 -1.54 -12.07
CA ALA A 179 -2.81 -1.43 -12.95
C ALA A 179 -3.14 -0.84 -14.33
N ASP A 180 -4.14 0.03 -14.42
CA ASP A 180 -4.53 0.71 -15.67
C ASP A 180 -3.59 1.86 -16.07
N GLY A 181 -2.73 2.31 -15.14
CA GLY A 181 -1.79 3.41 -15.34
C GLY A 181 -2.35 4.79 -14.99
N GLU A 182 -3.59 4.87 -14.51
CA GLU A 182 -4.23 6.08 -14.03
C GLU A 182 -3.88 6.36 -12.57
N HIS A 183 -4.37 7.51 -12.08
CA HIS A 183 -4.23 7.91 -10.70
C HIS A 183 -5.41 7.41 -9.88
N HIS A 184 -5.13 6.52 -8.92
CA HIS A 184 -6.16 6.04 -8.01
C HIS A 184 -6.15 6.84 -6.71
N LEU A 185 -7.34 7.06 -6.16
CA LEU A 185 -7.53 7.73 -4.87
C LEU A 185 -8.19 6.77 -3.88
N VAL A 186 -7.55 6.52 -2.75
CA VAL A 186 -8.06 5.65 -1.68
C VAL A 186 -8.41 6.50 -0.47
N LYS A 187 -9.56 6.26 0.13
CA LYS A 187 -10.01 6.89 1.38
C LYS A 187 -10.47 5.83 2.38
N ASP A 188 -10.11 6.00 3.65
CA ASP A 188 -10.85 5.37 4.76
C ASP A 188 -11.72 6.38 5.52
N ASN A 189 -12.81 5.95 6.16
CA ASN A 189 -13.75 6.86 6.87
C ASN A 189 -13.83 6.62 8.38
N GLY A 190 -12.75 6.13 8.98
CA GLY A 190 -12.56 6.05 10.42
C GLY A 190 -13.42 5.10 11.23
N GLU A 191 -12.79 4.58 12.28
CA GLU A 191 -13.30 3.49 13.12
C GLU A 191 -14.23 3.96 14.27
N GLY A 192 -14.64 5.22 14.32
CA GLY A 192 -15.14 5.91 15.53
C GLY A 192 -16.47 5.47 16.17
N ARG A 193 -17.05 4.28 15.90
CA ARG A 193 -18.36 3.88 16.46
C ARG A 193 -18.46 2.45 17.02
N ARG A 194 -17.93 2.18 18.22
CA ARG A 194 -18.24 1.07 19.18
C ARG A 194 -18.23 -0.40 18.68
N LEU A 195 -18.28 -0.64 17.39
CA LEU A 195 -17.92 -1.80 16.59
C LEU A 195 -17.19 -1.14 15.43
N GLY A 196 -15.86 -1.11 15.50
CA GLY A 196 -15.07 -0.42 14.50
C GLY A 196 -15.40 -0.96 13.11
N THR A 197 -15.51 -0.09 12.12
CA THR A 197 -15.63 -0.53 10.73
C THR A 197 -14.60 0.24 9.94
N LEU A 198 -13.67 -0.47 9.32
CA LEU A 198 -12.84 0.07 8.26
C LEU A 198 -13.69 0.07 7.01
N VAL A 199 -13.90 1.25 6.45
CA VAL A 199 -14.59 1.40 5.19
C VAL A 199 -13.60 2.01 4.23
N VAL A 200 -13.44 1.41 3.06
CA VAL A 200 -12.49 1.84 2.03
C VAL A 200 -13.27 2.28 0.81
N TRP A 201 -12.99 3.49 0.33
CA TRP A 201 -13.46 4.00 -0.95
C TRP A 201 -12.30 4.08 -1.92
N LEU A 202 -12.61 3.90 -3.20
CA LEU A 202 -11.66 3.96 -4.29
C LEU A 202 -12.26 4.76 -5.46
N ASP A 203 -11.44 5.64 -6.04
CA ASP A 203 -11.73 6.40 -7.25
C ASP A 203 -13.09 7.11 -7.23
N ASP A 204 -13.93 6.89 -8.24
CA ASP A 204 -15.25 7.50 -8.40
C ASP A 204 -16.19 7.20 -7.23
N GLY A 205 -15.96 6.08 -6.51
CA GLY A 205 -16.70 5.73 -5.29
C GLY A 205 -16.63 6.81 -4.21
N ILE A 206 -15.53 7.55 -4.15
CA ILE A 206 -15.36 8.66 -3.19
C ILE A 206 -16.33 9.80 -3.50
N ALA A 207 -16.54 10.11 -4.78
CA ALA A 207 -17.43 11.19 -5.21
C ALA A 207 -18.91 10.78 -5.15
N SER A 208 -19.22 9.50 -5.38
CA SER A 208 -20.58 8.95 -5.28
C SER A 208 -21.00 8.53 -3.87
N ASP A 209 -20.10 8.60 -2.88
CA ASP A 209 -20.30 8.08 -1.51
C ASP A 209 -20.63 6.58 -1.50
N GLU A 210 -20.03 5.82 -2.41
CA GLU A 210 -20.18 4.37 -2.53
C GLU A 210 -18.87 3.66 -2.16
N PRO A 211 -18.79 3.01 -0.98
CA PRO A 211 -17.57 2.35 -0.56
C PRO A 211 -17.30 1.07 -1.36
N LEU A 212 -16.03 0.79 -1.61
CA LEU A 212 -15.58 -0.45 -2.25
C LEU A 212 -15.70 -1.63 -1.27
N LEU A 213 -15.29 -1.43 -0.03
CA LEU A 213 -15.25 -2.46 1.01
C LEU A 213 -15.59 -1.88 2.38
N ALA A 214 -16.27 -2.67 3.22
CA ALA A 214 -16.50 -2.37 4.63
C ALA A 214 -16.25 -3.61 5.49
N VAL A 215 -15.27 -3.55 6.39
CA VAL A 215 -14.89 -4.65 7.28
C VAL A 215 -15.13 -4.25 8.73
N PRO A 216 -15.89 -5.01 9.52
CA PRO A 216 -15.96 -4.79 10.95
C PRO A 216 -14.64 -5.22 11.60
N LEU A 217 -13.98 -4.32 12.32
CA LEU A 217 -12.78 -4.60 13.11
C LEU A 217 -12.88 -3.99 14.50
N ASN A 218 -11.97 -4.46 15.34
CA ASN A 218 -11.66 -3.82 16.59
C ASN A 218 -10.13 -3.77 16.67
N LEU A 219 -9.52 -2.60 16.41
CA LEU A 219 -8.06 -2.48 16.41
C LEU A 219 -7.42 -2.94 17.72
N SER A 220 -8.08 -2.77 18.87
CA SER A 220 -7.58 -3.23 20.17
C SER A 220 -7.53 -4.75 20.33
N VAL A 221 -8.19 -5.49 19.43
CA VAL A 221 -8.20 -6.95 19.38
C VAL A 221 -7.34 -7.47 18.22
N LEU A 222 -7.00 -6.62 17.24
CA LEU A 222 -6.17 -7.00 16.09
C LEU A 222 -4.69 -6.67 16.31
N LEU A 223 -4.39 -5.61 17.05
CA LEU A 223 -3.05 -5.09 17.25
C LEU A 223 -2.76 -4.99 18.75
N ASP A 224 -1.59 -5.45 19.20
CA ASP A 224 -1.10 -5.09 20.53
C ASP A 224 -0.63 -3.62 20.51
N LEU A 225 -1.45 -2.73 21.07
CA LEU A 225 -1.22 -1.27 21.08
C LEU A 225 -0.91 -0.78 22.50
N PRO A 226 0.35 -0.90 22.98
CA PRO A 226 0.74 -0.22 24.21
C PRO A 226 0.57 1.30 24.02
N GLN A 227 -0.26 1.91 24.88
CA GLN A 227 -0.59 3.34 24.86
C GLN A 227 -1.46 3.82 23.69
N ASP A 228 -2.19 2.93 23.00
CA ASP A 228 -3.16 3.28 21.94
C ASP A 228 -2.56 3.84 20.62
N GLU A 229 -1.24 3.71 20.40
CA GLU A 229 -0.55 4.29 19.24
C GLU A 229 -0.13 3.21 18.22
N ALA A 230 -0.20 3.51 16.91
CA ALA A 230 0.34 2.73 15.77
C ALA A 230 1.25 3.59 14.88
N SER A 231 2.24 3.01 14.20
CA SER A 231 2.92 3.66 13.07
C SER A 231 2.07 3.43 11.80
N TYR A 232 1.96 4.42 10.92
CA TYR A 232 1.18 4.33 9.67
C TYR A 232 2.01 4.75 8.46
N SER A 233 1.61 4.37 7.25
CA SER A 233 2.14 4.87 5.96
C SER A 233 1.11 4.80 4.86
#